data_AF-A0A6J6XYZ8-F1
#
_entry.id   AF-A0A6J6XYZ8-F1
#
_cell.length_a   1.000
_cell.length_b   1.000
_cell.length_c   1.000
_cell.angle_alpha   90.00
_cell.angle_beta   90.00
_cell.angle_gamma   90.00
#
_symmetry.space_group_name_H-M   'P 1'
#
loop_
_entity.id
_entity.type
_entity.pdbx_description
1 polymer ?
#
loop_
_entity_poly.entity_id
_entity_poly.type
_entity_poly.pdbx_seq_one_letter_code
_entity_poly.pdbx_strand_id
1 'polypeptide(L)'
;MTASRDERIADRARHPKWKNSPLRIEMLECINCDKCIAYCPPQFGAIFKHGIDVVIVPELCSGCDKCLPVCPVDCILPFPEWATKGSPVEWWREPGGADDPYT
;
A
#
# COMPACT_ATOMS: atom_id res chain seq x y z
N MET A 1 18.69 -6.84 -10.94
CA MET A 1 17.72 -5.86 -11.44
C MET A 1 16.67 -5.67 -10.35
N THR A 2 16.40 -4.44 -9.94
CA THR A 2 15.28 -4.13 -9.03
C THR A 2 14.00 -4.27 -9.83
N ALA A 3 13.08 -5.14 -9.41
CA ALA A 3 11.81 -5.28 -10.12
C ALA A 3 11.11 -3.92 -10.18
N SER A 4 10.57 -3.55 -11.33
CA SER A 4 9.80 -2.32 -11.50
C SER A 4 8.49 -2.39 -10.69
N ARG A 5 7.80 -1.27 -10.55
CA ARG A 5 6.45 -1.26 -9.96
C ARG A 5 5.49 -2.09 -10.81
N ASP A 6 5.55 -1.95 -12.12
CA ASP A 6 4.66 -2.63 -13.06
C ASP A 6 4.84 -4.14 -13.02
N GLU A 7 6.08 -4.63 -12.89
CA GLU A 7 6.37 -6.06 -12.70
C GLU A 7 5.73 -6.58 -11.42
N ARG A 8 5.80 -5.83 -10.31
CA ARG A 8 5.13 -6.23 -9.06
C ARG A 8 3.61 -6.25 -9.18
N ILE A 9 3.04 -5.32 -9.95
CA ILE A 9 1.59 -5.28 -10.20
C ILE A 9 1.16 -6.49 -11.02
N ALA A 10 1.91 -6.81 -12.08
CA ALA A 10 1.65 -7.96 -12.95
C ALA A 10 1.73 -9.29 -12.18
N ASP A 11 2.78 -9.46 -11.38
CA ASP A 11 3.03 -10.69 -10.62
C ASP A 11 2.20 -10.79 -9.34
N ARG A 12 1.57 -9.68 -8.91
CA ARG A 12 0.92 -9.51 -7.61
C ARG A 12 1.79 -10.00 -6.45
N ALA A 13 3.09 -9.74 -6.58
CA ALA A 13 4.11 -10.34 -5.73
C ALA A 13 4.94 -9.28 -5.02
N ARG A 14 5.20 -9.56 -3.73
CA ARG A 14 6.08 -8.73 -2.92
C ARG A 14 7.54 -8.94 -3.32
N HIS A 15 8.30 -7.85 -3.34
CA HIS A 15 9.72 -7.94 -3.68
C HIS A 15 10.49 -8.74 -2.61
N PRO A 16 11.25 -9.79 -3.00
CA PRO A 16 11.84 -10.74 -2.06
C PRO A 16 12.93 -10.14 -1.17
N LYS A 17 13.50 -8.98 -1.53
CA LYS A 17 14.52 -8.31 -0.70
C LYS A 17 13.94 -7.39 0.39
N TRP A 18 12.63 -7.18 0.45
CA TRP A 18 12.04 -6.31 1.47
C TRP A 18 11.92 -7.04 2.81
N LYS A 19 12.75 -6.62 3.77
CA LYS A 19 12.83 -7.22 5.10
C LYS A 19 11.75 -6.72 6.06
N ASN A 20 11.31 -5.47 5.91
CA ASN A 20 10.31 -4.88 6.77
C ASN A 20 8.94 -5.51 6.47
N SER A 21 8.07 -5.62 7.47
CA SER A 21 6.68 -5.99 7.23
C SER A 21 5.97 -4.87 6.46
N PRO A 22 4.99 -5.19 5.59
CA PRO A 22 4.11 -4.17 5.05
C PRO A 22 3.27 -3.55 6.17
N LEU A 23 2.64 -2.43 5.84
CA LEU A 23 1.73 -1.72 6.72
C LEU A 23 0.28 -1.97 6.28
N ARG A 24 -0.67 -1.79 7.20
CA ARG A 24 -2.10 -1.77 6.96
C ARG A 24 -2.72 -0.51 7.55
N ILE A 25 -3.87 -0.11 7.04
CA ILE A 25 -4.68 0.97 7.60
C ILE A 25 -5.79 0.35 8.45
N GLU A 26 -5.99 0.87 9.66
CA GLU A 26 -7.16 0.57 10.48
C GLU A 26 -8.34 1.40 9.99
N MET A 27 -9.26 0.75 9.25
CA MET A 27 -10.33 1.43 8.52
C MET A 27 -11.31 2.16 9.44
N LEU A 28 -11.52 1.66 10.66
CA LEU A 28 -12.42 2.29 11.63
C LEU A 28 -11.86 3.61 12.20
N GLU A 29 -10.55 3.82 12.13
CA GLU A 29 -9.87 5.03 12.61
C GLU A 29 -9.48 5.97 11.47
N CYS A 30 -9.45 5.46 10.23
CA CYS A 30 -9.09 6.25 9.07
C CYS A 30 -10.14 7.33 8.79
N ILE A 31 -9.68 8.57 8.67
CA ILE A 31 -10.54 9.73 8.32
C ILE A 31 -10.49 10.08 6.84
N ASN A 32 -9.92 9.22 5.99
CA ASN A 32 -9.82 9.40 4.54
C ASN A 32 -9.23 10.76 4.10
N CYS A 33 -8.16 11.19 4.79
CA CYS A 33 -7.48 12.47 4.52
C CYS A 33 -6.44 12.40 3.39
N ASP A 34 -6.18 11.22 2.83
CA ASP A 34 -5.30 10.94 1.68
C ASP A 34 -3.83 11.31 1.81
N LYS A 35 -3.39 11.87 2.94
CA LYS A 35 -1.99 12.28 3.14
C LYS A 35 -1.00 11.13 2.94
N CYS A 36 -1.35 9.92 3.35
CA CYS A 36 -0.49 8.76 3.19
C CYS A 36 -0.21 8.42 1.70
N ILE A 37 -1.17 8.65 0.80
CA ILE A 37 -1.02 8.42 -0.64
C ILE A 37 0.08 9.31 -1.21
N ALA A 38 0.01 10.62 -0.92
CA ALA A 38 0.98 11.61 -1.41
C ALA A 38 2.42 11.36 -0.92
N TYR A 39 2.59 10.67 0.21
CA TYR A 39 3.90 10.37 0.80
C TYR A 39 4.39 8.95 0.52
N CYS A 40 3.55 8.07 -0.05
CA CYS A 40 4.00 6.77 -0.50
C CYS A 40 4.95 6.95 -1.70
N PRO A 41 6.18 6.43 -1.65
CA PRO A 41 7.11 6.59 -2.76
C PRO A 41 6.53 6.00 -4.06
N PRO A 42 6.47 6.76 -5.18
CA PRO A 42 5.85 6.28 -6.42
C PRO A 42 6.48 5.02 -6.99
N GLN A 43 7.78 4.77 -6.71
CA GLN A 43 8.43 3.52 -7.11
C GLN A 43 7.82 2.28 -6.45
N PHE A 44 7.18 2.43 -5.28
CA PHE A 44 6.44 1.36 -4.62
C PHE A 44 4.96 1.48 -4.93
N GLY A 45 4.39 2.69 -4.75
CA GLY A 45 3.02 3.05 -5.07
C GLY A 45 2.02 2.03 -4.53
N ALA A 46 1.93 1.92 -3.20
CA ALA A 46 1.24 0.82 -2.52
C ALA A 46 -0.06 1.23 -1.84
N ILE A 47 -0.41 2.51 -1.82
CA ILE A 47 -1.57 3.04 -1.08
C ILE A 47 -2.57 3.63 -2.07
N PHE A 48 -3.82 3.20 -2.01
CA PHE A 48 -4.85 3.56 -2.98
C PHE A 48 -6.14 3.95 -2.28
N LYS A 49 -6.98 4.71 -3.00
CA LYS A 49 -8.38 4.83 -2.66
C LYS A 49 -9.12 3.63 -3.22
N HIS A 50 -9.97 3.02 -2.42
CA HIS A 50 -10.88 1.98 -2.85
C HIS A 50 -12.28 2.33 -2.36
N GLY A 51 -13.09 2.91 -3.25
CA GLY A 51 -14.36 3.51 -2.87
C GLY A 51 -14.15 4.71 -1.94
N ILE A 52 -14.68 4.62 -0.72
CA ILE A 52 -14.53 5.66 0.30
C ILE A 52 -13.27 5.48 1.16
N ASP A 53 -12.69 4.28 1.18
CA ASP A 53 -11.63 3.90 2.09
C ASP A 53 -10.24 4.07 1.46
N VAL A 54 -9.23 4.25 2.31
CA VAL A 54 -7.82 4.22 1.91
C VAL A 54 -7.22 2.88 2.32
N VAL A 55 -6.62 2.17 1.36
CA VAL A 55 -6.09 0.82 1.53
C VAL A 55 -4.60 0.76 1.19
N ILE A 56 -3.88 -0.17 1.83
CA ILE A 56 -2.49 -0.49 1.49
C ILE A 56 -2.44 -1.90 0.91
N VAL A 57 -1.90 -2.04 -0.29
CA VAL A 57 -1.63 -3.34 -0.92
C VAL A 57 -0.28 -3.86 -0.37
N PRO A 58 -0.28 -4.87 0.52
CA PRO A 58 0.91 -5.33 1.22
C PRO A 58 2.00 -5.87 0.27
N GLU A 59 1.62 -6.39 -0.89
CA GLU A 59 2.54 -6.89 -1.91
C GLU A 59 3.31 -5.76 -2.60
N LEU A 60 2.74 -4.55 -2.67
CA LEU A 60 3.42 -3.36 -3.19
C LEU A 60 4.16 -2.58 -2.09
N CYS A 61 3.84 -2.86 -0.82
CA CYS A 61 4.37 -2.12 0.32
C CYS A 61 5.76 -2.63 0.78
N SER A 62 6.75 -1.75 0.70
CA SER A 62 8.12 -2.01 1.15
C SER A 62 8.30 -1.94 2.67
N GLY A 63 7.33 -1.39 3.40
CA GLY A 63 7.47 -1.10 4.83
C GLY A 63 8.50 -0.01 5.11
N CYS A 64 8.49 1.07 4.32
CA CYS A 64 9.45 2.17 4.44
C CYS A 64 9.05 3.26 5.46
N ASP A 65 7.90 3.12 6.11
CA ASP A 65 7.39 3.96 7.21
C ASP A 65 7.17 5.44 6.89
N LYS A 66 7.36 5.88 5.65
CA LYS A 66 7.15 7.27 5.21
C LYS A 66 5.71 7.77 5.39
N CYS A 67 4.73 6.86 5.39
CA CYS A 67 3.33 7.22 5.59
C CYS A 67 2.94 7.37 7.07
N LEU A 68 3.72 6.81 8.01
CA LEU A 68 3.42 6.88 9.45
C LEU A 68 3.37 8.33 9.98
N PRO A 69 4.42 9.17 9.82
CA PRO A 69 4.43 10.50 10.42
C PRO A 69 3.45 11.49 9.80
N VAL A 70 2.81 11.15 8.67
CA VAL A 70 1.85 12.03 7.99
C VAL A 70 0.40 11.68 8.29
N CYS A 71 0.14 10.53 8.93
CA CYS A 71 -1.19 10.15 9.34
C CYS A 71 -1.61 11.00 10.55
N PRO A 72 -2.65 11.84 10.45
CA PRO A 72 -3.04 12.73 11.56
C PRO A 72 -3.73 12.01 12.72
N VAL A 73 -4.11 10.75 12.53
CA VAL A 73 -4.83 9.91 13.50
C VAL A 73 -4.08 8.63 13.83
N ASP A 74 -2.83 8.50 13.35
CA ASP A 74 -1.94 7.36 13.61
C ASP A 74 -2.56 5.96 13.33
N CYS A 75 -3.50 5.88 12.39
CA CYS A 75 -4.24 4.65 12.06
C CYS A 75 -3.48 3.66 11.15
N ILE A 76 -2.15 3.81 10.98
CA ILE A 76 -1.34 2.97 10.10
C ILE A 76 -0.46 2.07 10.96
N LEU A 77 -0.63 0.76 10.81
CA LEU A 77 -0.03 -0.25 11.69
C LEU A 77 0.79 -1.27 10.89
N PRO A 78 1.84 -1.86 11.49
CA PRO A 78 2.50 -3.03 10.91
C PRO A 78 1.52 -4.18 10.65
N PHE A 79 1.71 -4.88 9.54
CA PHE A 79 0.91 -6.04 9.16
C PHE A 79 1.79 -7.30 9.01
N PRO A 80 2.29 -7.86 10.12
CA PRO A 80 3.21 -9.01 10.09
C PRO A 80 2.55 -10.27 9.51
N GLU A 81 1.25 -10.45 9.70
CA GLU A 81 0.49 -11.61 9.22
C GLU A 81 -0.01 -11.48 7.76
N TRP A 82 0.46 -10.49 7.01
CA TRP A 82 0.08 -10.28 5.61
C TRP A 82 0.30 -11.52 4.73
N ALA A 83 1.32 -12.32 5.02
CA ALA A 83 1.66 -13.49 4.21
C ALA A 83 0.59 -14.60 4.27
N THR A 84 -0.21 -14.65 5.34
CA THR A 84 -1.29 -15.62 5.49
C THR A 84 -2.66 -15.03 5.13
N LYS A 85 -2.88 -13.73 5.37
CA LYS A 85 -4.15 -13.05 5.05
C LYS A 85 -4.22 -12.52 3.62
N GLY A 86 -3.08 -12.14 3.03
CA GLY A 86 -2.99 -11.49 1.72
C GLY A 86 -3.73 -10.15 1.66
N SER A 87 -4.00 -9.72 0.43
CA SER A 87 -4.90 -8.62 0.11
C SER A 87 -6.19 -9.12 -0.57
N PRO A 88 -7.34 -8.48 -0.29
CA PRO A 88 -8.55 -8.69 -1.08
C PRO A 88 -8.31 -8.47 -2.58
N VAL A 89 -8.88 -9.34 -3.40
CA VAL A 89 -8.76 -9.26 -4.87
C VAL A 89 -9.29 -7.94 -5.44
N GLU A 90 -10.25 -7.32 -4.76
CA GLU A 90 -10.85 -6.05 -5.15
C GLU A 90 -9.83 -4.90 -5.14
N TRP A 91 -8.86 -4.91 -4.21
CA TRP A 91 -7.85 -3.85 -4.12
C TRP A 91 -6.87 -3.87 -5.29
N TRP A 92 -6.75 -4.99 -6.00
CA TRP A 92 -5.91 -5.13 -7.20
C TRP A 92 -6.51 -4.52 -8.46
N ARG A 93 -7.69 -3.88 -8.37
CA ARG A 93 -8.25 -3.09 -9.48
C ARG A 93 -7.64 -1.69 -9.57
N GLU A 94 -7.08 -1.18 -8.49
CA GLU A 94 -6.55 0.19 -8.42
C GLU A 94 -5.14 0.33 -9.02
N PRO A 95 -4.15 -0.55 -8.75
CA PRO A 95 -2.80 -0.40 -9.27
C PRO A 95 -2.76 -0.54 -10.80
N GLY A 96 -2.18 0.45 -11.49
CA GLY A 96 -2.12 0.52 -12.95
C GLY A 96 -3.45 0.87 -13.63
N GLY A 97 -4.48 1.21 -12.84
CA GLY A 97 -5.78 1.67 -13.33
C GLY A 97 -5.82 3.15 -13.68
N ALA A 98 -6.97 3.64 -14.13
CA ALA A 98 -7.16 5.06 -14.48
C ALA A 98 -7.09 6.00 -13.26
N ASP A 99 -7.40 5.49 -12.07
CA ASP A 99 -7.39 6.24 -10.81
C ASP A 99 -6.11 6.01 -9.98
N ASP A 100 -5.07 5.42 -10.59
CA ASP A 100 -3.79 5.17 -9.94
C ASP A 100 -3.04 6.51 -9.71
N PRO A 101 -2.80 6.92 -8.46
CA PRO A 101 -2.16 8.20 -8.17
C PRO A 101 -0.64 8.20 -8.42
N TYR A 102 -0.06 7.07 -8.83
CA TYR A 102 1.39 6.90 -9.05
C TYR A 102 1.77 6.72 -10.52
N THR A 103 0.80 6.76 -11.44
CA THR A 103 1.00 6.76 -12.90
C THR A 103 1.05 8.15 -13.51
#